data_AF-A0A354CZ28-F1
#
_entry.id   AF-A0A354CZ28-F1
#
_cell.length_a   1.000
_cell.length_b   1.000
_cell.length_c   1.000
_cell.angle_alpha   90.00
_cell.angle_beta   90.00
_cell.angle_gamma   90.00
#
_symmetry.space_group_name_H-M   'P 1'
#
loop_
_entity.id
_entity.type
_entity.pdbx_description
1 polymer ?
#
loop_
_entity_poly.entity_id
_entity_poly.type
_entity_poly.pdbx_seq_one_letter_code
_entity_poly.pdbx_strand_id
1 'polypeptide(L)'
;MLEETAKRKTGALITASVVAGGLAGQASAATLSRLRGFGQRLGLAFQLKDDLHDGDGVVRALGREAVDQRARHLIAAGERSLRPFGQRAWLLRELSTWLTAS
;
A
#
# COMPACT_ATOMS: atom_id res chain seq x y z
N MET A 1 7.28 -15.39 14.61
CA MET A 1 5.88 -15.79 14.30
C MET A 1 4.87 -14.68 14.60
N LEU A 2 5.00 -13.96 15.73
CA LEU A 2 4.11 -12.84 16.08
C LEU A 2 4.26 -11.62 15.14
N GLU A 3 5.50 -11.21 14.84
CA GLU A 3 5.80 -10.08 13.95
C GLU A 3 5.25 -10.30 12.54
N GLU A 4 5.47 -11.48 11.96
CA GLU A 4 4.98 -11.83 10.62
C GLU A 4 3.44 -11.78 10.51
N THR A 5 2.76 -12.15 11.60
CA THR A 5 1.30 -12.05 11.68
C THR A 5 0.84 -10.60 11.83
N ALA A 6 1.57 -9.78 12.58
CA ALA A 6 1.30 -8.34 12.71
C ALA A 6 1.51 -7.61 11.38
N LYS A 7 2.58 -7.91 10.62
CA LYS A 7 2.86 -7.34 9.30
C LYS A 7 1.73 -7.59 8.30
N ARG A 8 1.22 -8.82 8.24
CA ARG A 8 0.04 -9.18 7.42
C ARG A 8 -1.23 -8.44 7.85
N LYS A 9 -1.43 -8.25 9.16
CA LYS A 9 -2.56 -7.48 9.70
C LYS A 9 -2.47 -6.00 9.34
N THR A 10 -1.27 -5.40 9.34
CA THR A 10 -1.07 -3.99 8.97
C THR A 10 -1.47 -3.73 7.51
N GLY A 11 -0.99 -4.56 6.57
CA GLY A 11 -1.36 -4.41 5.16
C GLY A 11 -2.87 -4.61 4.91
N ALA A 12 -3.48 -5.57 5.62
CA ALA A 12 -4.92 -5.80 5.56
C ALA A 12 -5.72 -4.62 6.14
N LEU A 13 -5.26 -4.02 7.24
CA LEU A 13 -5.88 -2.84 7.85
C LEU A 13 -5.82 -1.61 6.94
N ILE A 14 -4.69 -1.36 6.28
CA ILE A 14 -4.59 -0.29 5.27
C ILE A 14 -5.64 -0.49 4.18
N THR A 15 -5.76 -1.72 3.66
CA THR A 15 -6.78 -2.06 2.65
C THR A 15 -8.19 -1.82 3.18
N ALA A 16 -8.48 -2.28 4.40
CA ALA A 16 -9.79 -2.12 5.03
C ALA A 16 -10.14 -0.64 5.21
N SER A 17 -9.23 0.19 5.70
CA SER A 17 -9.44 1.63 5.89
C SER A 17 -9.76 2.36 4.59
N VAL A 18 -9.04 2.08 3.51
CA VAL A 18 -9.31 2.70 2.20
C VAL A 18 -10.69 2.28 1.67
N VAL A 19 -11.04 1.00 1.79
CA VAL A 19 -12.35 0.49 1.33
C VAL A 19 -13.49 1.04 2.20
N ALA A 20 -13.29 1.13 3.51
CA ALA A 20 -14.26 1.70 4.44
C ALA A 20 -14.56 3.17 4.11
N GLY A 21 -13.54 3.97 3.79
CA GLY A 21 -13.73 5.35 3.32
C GLY A 21 -14.55 5.41 2.02
N GLY A 22 -14.31 4.48 1.09
CA GLY A 22 -15.11 4.35 -0.13
C GLY A 22 -16.58 4.00 0.16
N LEU A 23 -16.83 3.07 1.09
CA LEU A 23 -18.19 2.68 1.49
C LEU A 23 -18.92 3.83 2.17
N ALA A 24 -18.27 4.53 3.10
CA ALA A 24 -18.84 5.71 3.77
C ALA A 24 -19.16 6.82 2.77
N GLY A 25 -18.33 7.00 1.74
CA GLY A 25 -18.57 7.92 0.62
C GLY A 25 -19.53 7.40 -0.46
N GLN A 26 -20.23 6.28 -0.23
CA GLN A 26 -21.18 5.67 -1.17
C GLN A 26 -20.58 5.40 -2.56
N ALA A 27 -19.30 5.01 -2.61
CA ALA A 27 -18.61 4.72 -3.85
C ALA A 27 -19.26 3.53 -4.59
N SER A 28 -19.27 3.60 -5.93
CA SER A 28 -19.75 2.49 -6.75
C SER A 28 -18.89 1.23 -6.58
N ALA A 29 -19.44 0.06 -6.92
CA ALA A 29 -18.70 -1.20 -6.86
C ALA A 29 -17.39 -1.19 -7.67
N ALA A 30 -17.39 -0.53 -8.83
CA ALA A 30 -16.19 -0.35 -9.65
C ALA A 30 -15.12 0.49 -8.92
N THR A 31 -15.55 1.55 -8.24
CA THR A 31 -14.69 2.41 -7.43
C THR A 31 -14.14 1.67 -6.21
N LEU A 32 -14.97 0.92 -5.49
CA LEU A 32 -14.54 0.08 -4.36
C LEU A 32 -13.52 -0.98 -4.79
N SER A 33 -13.69 -1.58 -5.96
CA SER A 33 -12.72 -2.53 -6.53
C SER A 33 -11.36 -1.86 -6.78
N ARG A 34 -11.36 -0.63 -7.32
CA ARG A 34 -10.13 0.17 -7.50
C ARG A 34 -9.47 0.54 -6.18
N LEU A 35 -10.26 0.96 -5.20
CA LEU A 35 -9.80 1.30 -3.85
C LEU A 35 -9.19 0.08 -3.14
N ARG A 36 -9.82 -1.09 -3.27
CA ARG A 36 -9.28 -2.35 -2.75
C ARG A 36 -7.93 -2.69 -3.40
N GLY A 37 -7.84 -2.59 -4.72
CA GLY A 37 -6.59 -2.83 -5.44
C GLY A 37 -5.48 -1.83 -5.05
N PHE A 38 -5.83 -0.56 -4.82
CA PHE A 38 -4.91 0.42 -4.28
C PHE A 38 -4.42 0.04 -2.88
N GLY A 39 -5.35 -0.22 -1.94
CA GLY A 39 -5.03 -0.56 -0.56
C GLY A 39 -4.15 -1.81 -0.42
N GLN A 40 -4.42 -2.85 -1.23
CA GLN A 40 -3.62 -4.08 -1.23
C GLN A 40 -2.17 -3.82 -1.68
N ARG A 41 -1.99 -3.03 -2.73
CA ARG A 41 -0.65 -2.68 -3.23
C ARG A 41 0.11 -1.81 -2.23
N LEU A 42 -0.56 -0.81 -1.65
CA LEU A 42 0.04 0.07 -0.66
C LEU A 42 0.40 -0.70 0.63
N GLY A 43 -0.50 -1.56 1.11
CA GLY A 43 -0.26 -2.38 2.29
C GLY A 43 0.88 -3.40 2.11
N LEU A 44 1.07 -3.92 0.90
CA LEU A 44 2.24 -4.76 0.60
C LEU A 44 3.52 -3.92 0.53
N ALA A 45 3.48 -2.75 -0.12
CA ALA A 45 4.63 -1.85 -0.18
C ALA A 45 5.07 -1.40 1.22
N PHE A 46 4.13 -1.17 2.13
CA PHE A 46 4.41 -0.81 3.52
C PHE A 46 5.21 -1.90 4.23
N GLN A 47 4.78 -3.17 4.10
CA GLN A 47 5.51 -4.29 4.70
C GLN A 47 6.93 -4.44 4.13
N LEU A 48 7.12 -4.22 2.83
CA LEU A 48 8.46 -4.24 2.22
C LEU A 48 9.36 -3.12 2.74
N LYS A 49 8.80 -1.92 2.97
CA LYS A 49 9.51 -0.78 3.55
C LYS A 49 9.85 -1.00 5.03
N ASP A 50 8.97 -1.66 5.77
CA ASP A 50 9.21 -2.08 7.15
C ASP A 50 10.37 -3.09 7.23
N ASP A 51 10.36 -4.13 6.38
CA ASP A 51 11.46 -5.09 6.26
C ASP A 51 12.79 -4.40 5.86
N LEU A 52 12.75 -3.37 5.02
CA LEU A 52 13.92 -2.54 4.66
C LEU A 52 14.46 -1.73 5.83
N HIS A 53 13.57 -1.21 6.67
CA HIS A 53 13.95 -0.48 7.87
C HIS A 53 14.64 -1.43 8.86
N ASP A 54 14.04 -2.59 9.11
CA ASP A 54 14.54 -3.60 10.05
C ASP A 54 15.77 -4.36 9.54
N GLY A 55 15.97 -4.42 8.22
CA GLY A 55 17.01 -5.24 7.59
C GLY A 55 16.78 -6.74 7.75
N ASP A 56 15.53 -7.17 7.96
CA ASP A 56 15.12 -8.57 8.13
C ASP A 56 14.05 -8.97 7.07
N GLY A 57 13.41 -10.13 7.26
CA GLY A 57 12.33 -10.60 6.41
C GLY A 57 12.79 -10.83 4.98
N VAL A 58 12.07 -10.25 4.02
CA VAL A 58 12.38 -10.43 2.59
C VAL A 58 13.73 -9.83 2.19
N VAL A 59 14.25 -8.86 2.96
CA VAL A 59 15.53 -8.20 2.67
C VAL A 59 16.70 -9.15 2.84
N ARG A 60 16.64 -10.08 3.79
CA ARG A 60 17.69 -11.11 3.95
C ARG A 60 17.75 -12.07 2.76
N ALA A 61 16.62 -12.29 2.08
CA ALA A 61 16.53 -13.22 0.96
C ALA A 61 16.83 -12.56 -0.40
N LEU A 62 16.33 -11.33 -0.63
CA LEU A 62 16.39 -10.67 -1.94
C LEU A 62 17.39 -9.50 -2.00
N GLY A 63 17.86 -9.01 -0.86
CA GLY A 63 18.70 -7.82 -0.76
C GLY A 63 17.92 -6.51 -0.77
N ARG A 64 18.49 -5.47 -0.17
CA ARG A 64 17.85 -4.15 0.02
C ARG A 64 17.37 -3.52 -1.28
N GLU A 65 18.19 -3.53 -2.32
CA GLU A 65 17.89 -2.83 -3.57
C GLU A 65 16.71 -3.46 -4.33
N ALA A 66 16.66 -4.80 -4.41
CA ALA A 66 15.55 -5.51 -5.03
C ALA A 66 14.22 -5.26 -4.30
N VAL A 67 14.26 -5.24 -2.96
CA VAL A 67 13.08 -4.97 -2.13
C VAL A 67 12.60 -3.53 -2.30
N ASP A 68 13.51 -2.54 -2.33
CA ASP A 68 13.15 -1.13 -2.53
C ASP A 68 12.54 -0.91 -3.92
N GLN A 69 13.15 -1.48 -4.97
CA GLN A 69 12.60 -1.41 -6.32
C GLN A 69 11.20 -2.02 -6.39
N ARG A 70 10.98 -3.15 -5.70
CA ARG A 70 9.67 -3.81 -5.66
C ARG A 70 8.62 -2.96 -4.94
N ALA A 71 8.99 -2.34 -3.82
CA ALA A 71 8.12 -1.43 -3.08
C ALA A 71 7.70 -0.24 -3.96
N ARG A 72 8.66 0.44 -4.60
CA ARG A 72 8.39 1.56 -5.53
C ARG A 72 7.47 1.15 -6.68
N HIS A 73 7.67 -0.03 -7.26
CA HIS A 73 6.81 -0.53 -8.33
C HIS A 73 5.36 -0.76 -7.87
N LEU A 74 5.17 -1.29 -6.66
CA LEU A 74 3.84 -1.48 -6.07
C LEU A 74 3.14 -0.15 -5.80
N ILE A 75 3.87 0.83 -5.26
CA ILE A 75 3.37 2.19 -5.02
C ILE A 75 2.90 2.82 -6.33
N ALA A 76 3.75 2.84 -7.36
CA ALA A 76 3.38 3.38 -8.67
C ALA A 76 2.19 2.64 -9.31
N ALA A 77 2.08 1.33 -9.13
CA ALA A 77 0.92 0.54 -9.56
C ALA A 77 -0.35 0.88 -8.77
N GLY A 78 -0.21 1.16 -7.47
CA GLY A 78 -1.26 1.70 -6.60
C GLY A 78 -1.82 2.99 -7.17
N GLU A 79 -0.96 4.00 -7.38
CA GLU A 79 -1.35 5.33 -7.85
C GLU A 79 -2.10 5.31 -9.19
N ARG A 80 -1.73 4.42 -10.11
CA ARG A 80 -2.46 4.22 -11.38
C ARG A 80 -3.94 3.89 -11.17
N SER A 81 -4.29 3.28 -10.04
CA SER A 81 -5.66 2.93 -9.64
C SER A 81 -6.46 4.16 -9.20
N LEU A 82 -5.77 5.21 -8.76
CA LEU A 82 -6.34 6.48 -8.30
C LEU A 82 -6.60 7.49 -9.43
N ARG A 83 -6.17 7.21 -10.66
CA ARG A 83 -6.36 8.13 -11.81
C ARG A 83 -7.82 8.59 -12.00
N PRO A 84 -8.85 7.73 -11.93
CA PRO A 84 -10.24 8.14 -12.13
C PRO A 84 -10.79 9.12 -11.08
N PHE A 85 -10.14 9.23 -9.93
CA PHE A 85 -10.58 10.10 -8.84
C PHE A 85 -10.08 11.55 -9.00
N GLY A 86 -9.17 11.81 -9.96
CA GLY A 86 -8.64 13.14 -10.20
C GLY A 86 -8.03 13.77 -8.94
N GLN A 87 -8.38 15.02 -8.66
CA GLN A 87 -7.89 15.77 -7.49
C GLN A 87 -8.45 15.24 -6.16
N ARG A 88 -9.58 14.52 -6.17
CA ARG A 88 -10.21 14.00 -4.93
C ARG A 88 -9.36 12.91 -4.25
N ALA A 89 -8.40 12.31 -4.95
CA ALA A 89 -7.48 11.33 -4.40
C ALA A 89 -6.24 11.94 -3.73
N TRP A 90 -6.18 13.25 -3.49
CA TRP A 90 -4.99 13.92 -2.97
C TRP A 90 -4.45 13.27 -1.69
N LEU A 91 -5.31 12.94 -0.72
CA LEU A 91 -4.90 12.34 0.55
C LEU A 91 -4.28 10.93 0.35
N LEU A 92 -4.85 10.14 -0.57
CA LEU A 92 -4.31 8.81 -0.89
C LEU A 92 -2.97 8.90 -1.65
N ARG A 93 -2.77 9.97 -2.43
CA ARG A 93 -1.49 10.26 -3.09
C ARG A 93 -0.44 10.75 -2.09
N GLU A 94 -0.82 11.57 -1.11
CA GLU A 94 0.09 12.01 -0.06
C GLU A 94 0.64 10.83 0.76
N LEU A 95 -0.23 9.89 1.14
CA LEU A 95 0.16 8.61 1.77
C LEU A 95 1.17 7.81 0.91
N SER A 96 0.94 7.76 -0.39
CA SER A 96 1.82 7.09 -1.36
C SER A 96 3.20 7.75 -1.46
N THR A 97 3.23 9.08 -1.50
CA THR A 97 4.46 9.89 -1.53
C THR A 97 5.28 9.69 -0.25
N TRP A 98 4.63 9.72 0.91
CA TRP A 98 5.31 9.49 2.19
C TRP A 98 6.01 8.13 2.22
N LEU A 99 5.33 7.08 1.76
CA LEU A 99 5.88 5.72 1.71
C LEU A 99 7.05 5.58 0.72
N THR A 100 7.14 6.47 -0.26
CA THR A 100 8.25 6.49 -1.22
C THR A 100 9.49 7.16 -0.66
N ALA A 101 9.30 8.19 0.19
CA ALA A 101 10.35 9.01 0.79
C ALA A 101 10.94 8.42 2.08
N SER A 102 10.30 7.39 2.64
CA SER A 102 10.77 6.61 3.80
C SER A 102 11.59 5.40 3.39
#